data_AF-A0A933I4I3-F1
#
_entry.id   AF-A0A933I4I3-F1
#
_cell.length_a   1.000
_cell.length_b   1.000
_cell.length_c   1.000
_cell.angle_alpha   90.00
_cell.angle_beta   90.00
_cell.angle_gamma   90.00
#
_symmetry.space_group_name_H-M   'P 1'
#
loop_
_entity.id
_entity.type
_entity.pdbx_description
1 polymer ?
#
loop_
_entity_poly.entity_id
_entity_poly.type
_entity_poly.pdbx_seq_one_letter_code
_entity_poly.pdbx_strand_id
1 'polypeptide(L)'
;MRKFILSLVFVVCLISVSFAAQDLLIEDFEGVISGGPEGTVDFGAGNGSNVNVTASTDIKNSGNQAIKVDFTAAPGGYIFIARGKNLDAKNANWQIKPEDIKWEEYSAISFYMYGNDTKKDIAFDVKDGGGELWRYIIKDDFKSWKKIVCEFDKFYVRDDWQPDSADKNGKLDFPIVSFQFEPLPDSSGTYYFDTVELVKK
;
A
#
# COMPACT_ATOMS: atom_id res chain seq x y z
N MET A 1 30.31 34.87 -63.87
CA MET A 1 29.08 34.66 -63.07
C MET A 1 29.05 33.20 -62.62
N ARG A 2 29.38 32.91 -61.37
CA ARG A 2 29.42 31.54 -60.84
C ARG A 2 28.59 31.52 -59.56
N LYS A 3 27.39 30.93 -59.64
CA LYS A 3 26.43 30.83 -58.54
C LYS A 3 26.93 29.75 -57.57
N PHE A 4 27.21 30.10 -56.33
CA PHE A 4 27.38 29.13 -55.24
C PHE A 4 26.02 28.97 -54.56
N ILE A 5 25.50 27.75 -54.59
CA ILE A 5 24.26 27.33 -53.92
C ILE A 5 24.63 27.03 -52.46
N LEU A 6 23.99 27.73 -51.54
CA LEU A 6 24.10 27.50 -50.10
C LEU A 6 23.16 26.36 -49.71
N SER A 7 23.68 25.19 -49.38
CA SER A 7 22.88 24.07 -48.86
C SER A 7 22.70 24.23 -47.35
N LEU A 8 21.47 24.54 -46.94
CA LEU A 8 21.04 24.59 -45.55
C LEU A 8 20.77 23.16 -45.08
N VAL A 9 21.61 22.64 -44.17
CA VAL A 9 21.40 21.33 -43.52
C VAL A 9 20.47 21.56 -42.33
N PHE A 10 19.26 21.01 -42.42
CA PHE A 10 18.28 21.01 -41.33
C PHE A 10 18.54 19.77 -40.46
N VAL A 11 19.13 19.95 -39.28
CA VAL A 11 19.32 18.87 -38.30
C VAL A 11 18.02 18.75 -37.49
N VAL A 12 17.26 17.70 -37.74
CA VAL A 12 16.11 17.33 -36.91
C VAL A 12 16.63 16.50 -35.72
N CYS A 13 16.74 17.12 -34.55
CA CYS A 13 16.93 16.39 -33.29
C CYS A 13 15.60 15.73 -32.91
N LEU A 14 15.50 14.42 -33.13
CA LEU A 14 14.45 13.59 -32.55
C LEU A 14 14.74 13.46 -31.04
N ILE A 15 14.01 14.22 -30.22
CA ILE A 15 13.98 14.01 -28.77
C ILE A 15 13.07 12.81 -28.53
N SER A 16 13.67 11.64 -28.28
CA SER A 16 12.94 10.50 -27.75
C SER A 16 12.65 10.76 -26.28
N VAL A 17 11.43 11.21 -25.98
CA VAL A 17 10.93 11.25 -24.60
C VAL A 17 10.52 9.82 -24.26
N SER A 18 11.38 9.09 -23.55
CA SER A 18 11.00 7.82 -22.93
C SER A 18 10.04 8.14 -21.78
N PHE A 19 8.74 8.01 -22.02
CA PHE A 19 7.76 7.96 -20.93
C PHE A 19 7.98 6.64 -20.19
N ALA A 20 8.74 6.69 -19.09
CA ALA A 20 8.72 5.60 -18.12
C ALA A 20 7.27 5.39 -17.69
N ALA A 21 6.80 4.15 -17.74
CA ALA A 21 5.44 3.83 -17.39
C ALA A 21 5.25 4.14 -15.90
N GLN A 22 4.33 5.05 -15.58
CA GLN A 22 4.08 5.50 -14.21
C GLN A 22 3.39 4.39 -13.41
N ASP A 23 3.76 4.25 -12.14
CA ASP A 23 3.07 3.39 -11.17
C ASP A 23 1.60 3.83 -11.04
N LEU A 24 0.72 2.88 -10.71
CA LEU A 24 -0.71 3.16 -10.57
C LEU A 24 -1.06 3.44 -9.12
N LEU A 25 -1.40 4.70 -8.81
CA LEU A 25 -1.94 5.08 -7.49
C LEU A 25 -3.27 4.38 -7.22
N ILE A 26 -3.39 3.72 -6.06
CA ILE A 26 -4.63 3.10 -5.60
C ILE A 26 -5.21 3.77 -4.35
N GLU A 27 -4.34 4.38 -3.53
CA GLU A 27 -4.71 5.07 -2.29
C GLU A 27 -3.66 6.13 -1.94
N ASP A 28 -4.08 7.36 -1.65
CA ASP A 28 -3.21 8.44 -1.15
C ASP A 28 -3.63 8.97 0.22
N PHE A 29 -4.73 8.46 0.79
CA PHE A 29 -5.32 8.89 2.04
C PHE A 29 -5.79 10.34 2.06
N GLU A 30 -6.05 10.99 0.93
CA GLU A 30 -6.50 12.40 0.87
C GLU A 30 -7.97 12.59 1.26
N GLY A 31 -8.73 11.49 1.40
CA GLY A 31 -10.10 11.51 1.89
C GLY A 31 -10.23 11.72 3.40
N VAL A 32 -11.46 11.76 3.89
CA VAL A 32 -11.75 11.69 5.33
C VAL A 32 -11.17 10.39 5.89
N ILE A 33 -10.54 10.43 7.07
CA ILE A 33 -10.08 9.26 7.82
C ILE A 33 -10.99 9.07 9.04
N SER A 34 -11.78 7.99 9.04
CA SER A 34 -12.70 7.65 10.13
C SER A 34 -12.90 6.14 10.24
N GLY A 35 -13.18 5.67 11.46
CA GLY A 35 -13.48 4.26 11.75
C GLY A 35 -14.96 3.96 11.92
N GLY A 36 -15.26 2.70 12.23
CA GLY A 36 -16.62 2.19 12.46
C GLY A 36 -17.32 1.73 11.17
N PRO A 37 -18.58 1.24 11.27
CA PRO A 37 -19.28 0.62 10.14
C PRO A 37 -19.49 1.54 8.92
N GLU A 38 -19.63 2.85 9.16
CA GLU A 38 -19.73 3.87 8.10
C GLU A 38 -18.38 4.57 7.85
N GLY A 39 -17.30 4.05 8.44
CA GLY A 39 -15.95 4.60 8.36
C GLY A 39 -15.32 4.46 6.97
N THR A 40 -14.28 5.24 6.76
CA THR A 40 -13.43 5.19 5.57
C THR A 40 -12.19 4.32 5.78
N VAL A 41 -11.88 3.89 7.00
CA VAL A 41 -10.79 2.95 7.25
C VAL A 41 -11.33 1.86 8.15
N ASP A 42 -11.14 0.60 7.75
CA ASP A 42 -11.51 -0.52 8.61
C ASP A 42 -10.33 -0.81 9.54
N PHE A 43 -10.49 -0.56 10.83
CA PHE A 43 -9.41 -0.81 11.78
C PHE A 43 -9.95 -1.29 13.11
N GLY A 44 -9.14 -2.10 13.78
CA GLY A 44 -9.48 -2.68 15.05
C GLY A 44 -8.27 -3.28 15.75
N ALA A 45 -8.46 -3.60 17.03
CA ALA A 45 -7.47 -4.27 17.84
C ALA A 45 -8.16 -5.23 18.81
N GLY A 46 -7.46 -6.30 19.19
CA GLY A 46 -7.97 -7.30 20.11
C GLY A 46 -6.92 -7.81 21.10
N ASN A 47 -7.38 -8.67 22.02
CA ASN A 47 -6.56 -9.29 23.09
C ASN A 47 -5.69 -8.29 23.87
N GLY A 48 -6.30 -7.17 24.29
CA GLY A 48 -5.62 -6.13 25.09
C GLY A 48 -4.80 -5.13 24.26
N SER A 49 -4.76 -5.27 22.94
CA SER A 49 -4.18 -4.27 22.05
C SER A 49 -5.12 -3.08 21.84
N ASN A 50 -4.57 -1.95 21.42
CA ASN A 50 -5.33 -0.78 21.02
C ASN A 50 -4.73 -0.14 19.76
N VAL A 51 -5.59 0.53 18.99
CA VAL A 51 -5.20 1.30 17.83
C VAL A 51 -6.12 2.50 17.67
N ASN A 52 -5.56 3.63 17.26
CA ASN A 52 -6.28 4.81 16.83
C ASN A 52 -5.73 5.26 15.49
N VAL A 53 -6.61 5.53 14.53
CA VAL A 53 -6.26 5.88 13.16
C VAL A 53 -6.83 7.24 12.83
N THR A 54 -5.96 8.16 12.40
CA THR A 54 -6.30 9.56 12.12
C THR A 54 -5.56 10.07 10.89
N ALA A 55 -6.01 11.21 10.33
CA ALA A 55 -5.24 11.93 9.33
C ALA A 55 -4.13 12.76 10.00
N SER A 56 -2.93 12.78 9.42
CA SER A 56 -1.86 13.71 9.81
C SER A 56 -1.53 14.68 8.68
N THR A 57 -1.62 15.97 8.97
CA THR A 57 -1.24 17.04 8.04
C THR A 57 0.22 17.48 8.16
N ASP A 58 0.88 17.11 9.26
CA ASP A 58 2.22 17.61 9.59
C ASP A 58 3.31 16.62 9.15
N ILE A 59 3.03 15.32 9.23
CA ILE A 59 3.90 14.25 8.75
C ILE A 59 3.17 13.55 7.61
N LYS A 60 3.61 13.83 6.39
CA LYS A 60 3.07 13.28 5.13
C LYS A 60 4.18 13.13 4.10
N ASN A 61 4.03 12.18 3.18
CA ASN A 61 4.97 11.95 2.08
C ASN A 61 4.55 12.74 0.84
N SER A 62 3.25 12.76 0.56
CA SER A 62 2.65 13.47 -0.57
C SER A 62 1.36 14.18 -0.14
N GLY A 63 0.72 14.88 -1.08
CA GLY A 63 -0.61 15.47 -0.86
C GLY A 63 -0.72 16.40 0.36
N ASN A 64 -1.88 16.37 0.99
CA ASN A 64 -2.21 17.20 2.15
C ASN A 64 -2.14 16.43 3.46
N GLN A 65 -2.23 15.10 3.44
CA GLN A 65 -2.20 14.27 4.63
C GLN A 65 -1.65 12.86 4.38
N ALA A 66 -1.25 12.20 5.46
CA ALA A 66 -0.99 10.76 5.50
C ALA A 66 -1.88 10.10 6.54
N ILE A 67 -2.01 8.77 6.48
CA ILE A 67 -2.66 8.03 7.56
C ILE A 67 -1.69 7.86 8.73
N LYS A 68 -2.12 8.26 9.93
CA LYS A 68 -1.40 8.10 11.19
C LYS A 68 -2.03 6.98 12.00
N VAL A 69 -1.19 6.07 12.47
CA VAL A 69 -1.59 4.92 13.29
C VAL A 69 -0.87 5.01 14.63
N ASP A 70 -1.60 5.36 15.68
CA ASP A 70 -1.12 5.29 17.07
C ASP A 70 -1.58 3.97 17.68
N PHE A 71 -0.67 3.19 18.27
CA PHE A 71 -1.01 1.81 18.67
C PHE A 71 -0.22 1.29 19.87
N THR A 72 -0.80 0.28 20.53
CA THR A 72 -0.13 -0.65 21.46
C THR A 72 -0.54 -2.07 21.09
N ALA A 73 0.40 -2.88 20.61
CA ALA A 73 0.19 -4.29 20.26
C ALA A 73 0.66 -5.17 21.43
N ALA A 74 -0.29 -5.65 22.22
CA ALA A 74 -0.03 -6.50 23.38
C ALA A 74 0.49 -7.89 22.97
N PRO A 75 1.20 -8.62 23.85
CA PRO A 75 1.55 -10.02 23.61
C PRO A 75 0.29 -10.86 23.33
N GLY A 76 0.27 -11.61 22.22
CA GLY A 76 -0.91 -12.37 21.77
C GLY A 76 -2.06 -11.49 21.23
N GLY A 77 -1.81 -10.19 21.11
CA GLY A 77 -2.64 -9.16 20.50
C GLY A 77 -2.77 -9.28 18.99
N TYR A 78 -3.72 -8.56 18.43
CA TYR A 78 -3.75 -8.26 17.00
C TYR A 78 -4.23 -6.83 16.76
N ILE A 79 -3.80 -6.25 15.65
CA ILE A 79 -4.20 -4.93 15.15
C ILE A 79 -4.34 -5.05 13.63
N PHE A 80 -5.32 -4.37 13.04
CA PHE A 80 -5.41 -4.23 11.59
C PHE A 80 -5.84 -2.80 11.23
N ILE A 81 -5.33 -2.30 10.10
CA ILE A 81 -5.72 -1.03 9.48
C ILE A 81 -5.85 -1.29 7.98
N ALA A 82 -7.07 -1.39 7.48
CA ALA A 82 -7.37 -1.91 6.15
C ALA A 82 -8.12 -0.90 5.26
N ARG A 83 -7.83 -1.00 3.96
CA ARG A 83 -8.53 -0.31 2.86
C ARG A 83 -8.80 -1.29 1.73
N GLY A 84 -9.90 -1.09 1.02
CA GLY A 84 -10.34 -1.91 -0.10
C GLY A 84 -11.78 -2.37 0.03
N LYS A 85 -12.08 -3.54 -0.54
CA LYS A 85 -13.41 -4.17 -0.54
C LYS A 85 -13.50 -5.30 0.49
N ASN A 86 -14.73 -5.72 0.79
CA ASN A 86 -15.03 -6.85 1.68
C ASN A 86 -14.45 -6.65 3.09
N LEU A 87 -14.70 -5.45 3.61
CA LEU A 87 -14.31 -4.95 4.93
C LEU A 87 -15.57 -4.54 5.72
N ASP A 88 -15.46 -4.44 7.04
CA ASP A 88 -16.57 -4.06 7.91
C ASP A 88 -16.93 -2.57 7.78
N ALA A 89 -15.93 -1.73 7.50
CA ALA A 89 -16.14 -0.32 7.16
C ALA A 89 -16.60 -0.16 5.69
N LYS A 90 -17.84 0.28 5.50
CA LYS A 90 -18.50 0.33 4.19
C LYS A 90 -17.86 1.28 3.18
N ASN A 91 -17.19 2.33 3.66
CA ASN A 91 -16.62 3.39 2.83
C ASN A 91 -15.09 3.27 2.69
N ALA A 92 -14.52 2.10 2.95
CA ALA A 92 -13.08 1.85 2.93
C ALA A 92 -12.47 1.60 1.54
N ASN A 93 -13.26 1.74 0.46
CA ASN A 93 -12.82 1.45 -0.90
C ASN A 93 -11.62 2.31 -1.33
N TRP A 94 -10.76 1.71 -2.17
CA TRP A 94 -9.70 2.41 -2.90
C TRP A 94 -10.26 3.40 -3.93
N GLN A 95 -9.39 4.27 -4.44
CA GLN A 95 -9.75 5.24 -5.49
C GLN A 95 -10.10 4.58 -6.82
N ILE A 96 -9.54 3.38 -7.08
CA ILE A 96 -9.79 2.55 -8.25
C ILE A 96 -10.40 1.21 -7.81
N LYS A 97 -11.31 0.68 -8.62
CA LYS A 97 -11.89 -0.64 -8.35
C LYS A 97 -10.91 -1.74 -8.73
N PRO A 98 -10.68 -2.75 -7.86
CA PRO A 98 -9.77 -3.85 -8.15
C PRO A 98 -10.02 -4.57 -9.48
N GLU A 99 -11.29 -4.73 -9.87
CA GLU A 99 -11.72 -5.37 -11.12
C GLU A 99 -11.38 -4.58 -12.39
N ASP A 100 -11.13 -3.27 -12.28
CA ASP A 100 -10.78 -2.42 -13.41
C ASP A 100 -9.26 -2.41 -13.66
N ILE A 101 -8.47 -3.03 -12.78
CA ILE A 101 -7.00 -3.09 -12.85
C ILE A 101 -6.57 -4.30 -13.69
N LYS A 102 -5.68 -4.05 -14.65
CA LYS A 102 -4.95 -5.10 -15.39
C LYS A 102 -3.77 -5.61 -14.57
N TRP A 103 -4.04 -6.46 -13.58
CA TRP A 103 -3.06 -6.95 -12.61
C TRP A 103 -1.83 -7.59 -13.25
N GLU A 104 -1.97 -8.16 -14.43
CA GLU A 104 -0.88 -8.75 -15.21
C GLU A 104 0.20 -7.74 -15.64
N GLU A 105 -0.06 -6.43 -15.59
CA GLU A 105 0.92 -5.37 -15.89
C GLU A 105 1.80 -5.00 -14.68
N TYR A 106 1.51 -5.52 -13.49
CA TYR A 106 2.16 -5.13 -12.23
C TYR A 106 2.88 -6.30 -11.55
N SER A 107 3.96 -6.01 -10.83
CA SER A 107 4.80 -7.00 -10.12
C SER A 107 4.79 -6.85 -8.61
N ALA A 108 4.34 -5.71 -8.10
CA ALA A 108 4.34 -5.41 -6.68
C ALA A 108 3.23 -4.41 -6.31
N ILE A 109 2.92 -4.38 -5.03
CA ILE A 109 2.25 -3.26 -4.38
C ILE A 109 3.29 -2.54 -3.52
N SER A 110 3.23 -1.22 -3.51
CA SER A 110 4.17 -0.38 -2.78
C SER A 110 3.43 0.68 -2.00
N PHE A 111 4.10 1.21 -0.98
CA PHE A 111 3.61 2.34 -0.21
C PHE A 111 4.78 3.06 0.44
N TYR A 112 4.55 4.29 0.87
CA TYR A 112 5.51 5.01 1.70
C TYR A 112 5.20 4.77 3.17
N MET A 113 6.25 4.48 3.94
CA MET A 113 6.19 4.37 5.39
C MET A 113 7.18 5.35 6.00
N TYR A 114 6.77 6.07 7.05
CA TYR A 114 7.69 6.85 7.87
C TYR A 114 8.28 5.95 8.95
N GLY A 115 9.55 5.56 8.79
CA GLY A 115 10.26 4.70 9.71
C GLY A 115 10.73 5.44 10.96
N ASN A 116 10.76 4.73 12.09
CA ASN A 116 11.21 5.23 13.38
C ASN A 116 12.40 4.44 13.94
N ASP A 117 12.90 3.45 13.20
CA ASP A 117 14.04 2.61 13.57
C ASP A 117 13.79 1.80 14.86
N THR A 118 12.55 1.36 15.08
CA THR A 118 12.14 0.61 16.28
C THR A 118 12.69 -0.82 16.31
N LYS A 119 13.19 -1.33 15.17
CA LYS A 119 13.60 -2.71 14.91
C LYS A 119 12.46 -3.74 15.02
N LYS A 120 11.22 -3.27 15.16
CA LYS A 120 10.02 -4.09 15.21
C LYS A 120 9.55 -4.41 13.79
N ASP A 121 8.82 -5.51 13.69
CA ASP A 121 8.27 -5.97 12.44
C ASP A 121 6.81 -5.51 12.29
N ILE A 122 6.43 -5.24 11.06
CA ILE A 122 5.08 -4.86 10.64
C ILE A 122 4.71 -5.82 9.52
N ALA A 123 3.51 -6.38 9.58
CA ALA A 123 2.94 -7.11 8.47
C ALA A 123 2.18 -6.15 7.55
N PHE A 124 2.37 -6.34 6.26
CA PHE A 124 1.48 -5.82 5.23
C PHE A 124 0.77 -7.02 4.62
N ASP A 125 -0.53 -7.15 4.90
CA ASP A 125 -1.32 -8.25 4.36
C ASP A 125 -2.17 -7.76 3.19
N VAL A 126 -2.40 -8.63 2.22
CA VAL A 126 -3.35 -8.43 1.13
C VAL A 126 -4.39 -9.55 1.15
N LYS A 127 -5.64 -9.21 0.84
CA LYS A 127 -6.71 -10.19 0.62
C LYS A 127 -6.88 -10.37 -0.88
N ASP A 128 -6.76 -11.59 -1.35
CA ASP A 128 -6.83 -11.92 -2.77
C ASP A 128 -8.27 -12.17 -3.23
N GLY A 129 -8.44 -12.51 -4.51
CA GLY A 129 -9.74 -12.75 -5.15
C GLY A 129 -10.45 -14.02 -4.65
N GLY A 130 -9.70 -14.99 -4.12
CA GLY A 130 -10.20 -16.19 -3.42
C GLY A 130 -10.56 -15.92 -1.95
N GLY A 131 -10.22 -14.72 -1.45
CA GLY A 131 -10.42 -14.31 -0.05
C GLY A 131 -9.30 -14.75 0.88
N GLU A 132 -8.23 -15.35 0.36
CA GLU A 132 -7.06 -15.77 1.13
C GLU A 132 -6.22 -14.55 1.50
N LEU A 133 -5.72 -14.52 2.75
CA LEU A 133 -4.80 -13.51 3.23
C LEU A 133 -3.36 -13.91 2.96
N TRP A 134 -2.62 -12.98 2.39
CA TRP A 134 -1.21 -13.11 2.03
C TRP A 134 -0.41 -12.04 2.74
N ARG A 135 0.73 -12.41 3.31
CA ARG A 135 1.52 -11.58 4.20
C ARG A 135 2.89 -11.25 3.62
N TYR A 136 3.31 -10.01 3.82
CA TYR A 136 4.67 -9.53 3.61
C TYR A 136 5.17 -8.88 4.90
N ILE A 137 6.40 -9.22 5.34
CA ILE A 137 6.98 -8.68 6.58
C ILE A 137 7.96 -7.57 6.29
N ILE A 138 7.82 -6.46 7.03
CA ILE A 138 8.65 -5.28 6.92
C ILE A 138 9.30 -5.05 8.28
N LYS A 139 10.61 -4.90 8.30
CA LYS A 139 11.33 -4.45 9.50
C LYS A 139 11.47 -2.93 9.49
N ASP A 140 11.08 -2.28 10.57
CA ASP A 140 11.33 -0.85 10.80
C ASP A 140 12.79 -0.65 11.25
N ASP A 141 13.72 -0.67 10.29
CA ASP A 141 15.16 -0.47 10.48
C ASP A 141 15.71 0.82 9.87
N PHE A 142 14.81 1.76 9.55
CA PHE A 142 15.11 3.01 8.88
C PHE A 142 14.42 4.19 9.57
N LYS A 143 14.88 5.41 9.26
CA LYS A 143 14.27 6.66 9.73
C LYS A 143 13.83 7.48 8.54
N SER A 144 12.73 8.24 8.70
CA SER A 144 12.10 9.03 7.64
C SER A 144 11.30 8.19 6.64
N TRP A 145 10.70 8.87 5.66
CA TRP A 145 9.94 8.26 4.57
C TRP A 145 10.81 7.33 3.71
N LYS A 146 10.29 6.13 3.47
CA LYS A 146 10.86 5.14 2.56
C LYS A 146 9.74 4.49 1.77
N LYS A 147 9.93 4.36 0.45
CA LYS A 147 9.07 3.52 -0.38
C LYS A 147 9.37 2.05 -0.07
N ILE A 148 8.38 1.34 0.44
CA ILE A 148 8.39 -0.10 0.64
C ILE A 148 7.78 -0.73 -0.61
N VAL A 149 8.47 -1.71 -1.19
CA VAL A 149 8.01 -2.44 -2.37
C VAL A 149 7.80 -3.89 -1.97
N CYS A 150 6.54 -4.33 -1.98
CA CYS A 150 6.14 -5.69 -1.65
C CYS A 150 5.89 -6.45 -2.96
N GLU A 151 6.93 -7.11 -3.47
CA GLU A 151 6.85 -7.97 -4.67
C GLU A 151 5.82 -9.09 -4.45
N PHE A 152 4.93 -9.31 -5.42
CA PHE A 152 3.86 -10.31 -5.29
C PHE A 152 4.38 -11.73 -5.07
N ASP A 153 5.56 -12.06 -5.60
CA ASP A 153 6.20 -13.38 -5.44
C ASP A 153 6.91 -13.57 -4.08
N LYS A 154 6.94 -12.52 -3.22
CA LYS A 154 7.50 -12.57 -1.87
C LYS A 154 6.43 -12.64 -0.79
N PHE A 155 5.16 -12.49 -1.14
CA PHE A 155 4.08 -12.77 -0.21
C PHE A 155 4.00 -14.26 0.08
N TYR A 156 3.63 -14.59 1.31
CA TYR A 156 3.32 -15.96 1.72
C TYR A 156 1.93 -16.02 2.34
N VAL A 157 1.27 -17.16 2.24
CA VAL A 157 -0.04 -17.37 2.87
C VAL A 157 0.06 -17.11 4.37
N ARG A 158 -0.81 -16.26 4.92
CA ARG A 158 -0.90 -16.04 6.36
C ARG A 158 -1.31 -17.34 7.05
N ASP A 159 -0.49 -17.82 7.98
CA ASP A 159 -0.61 -19.16 8.56
C ASP A 159 -1.21 -19.20 9.97
N ASP A 160 -1.23 -18.06 10.68
CA ASP A 160 -1.82 -17.93 12.01
C ASP A 160 -3.35 -17.82 11.98
N TRP A 161 -3.92 -17.23 10.93
CA TRP A 161 -5.37 -17.09 10.73
C TRP A 161 -5.75 -16.85 9.27
N GLN A 162 -6.87 -17.43 8.84
CA GLN A 162 -7.49 -17.20 7.53
C GLN A 162 -9.01 -17.06 7.69
N PRO A 163 -9.69 -16.26 6.84
CA PRO A 163 -11.15 -16.26 6.78
C PRO A 163 -11.70 -17.66 6.47
N ASP A 164 -12.82 -18.02 7.09
CA ASP A 164 -13.46 -19.32 6.83
C ASP A 164 -13.96 -19.45 5.38
N SER A 165 -14.30 -18.33 4.76
CA SER A 165 -14.76 -18.24 3.38
C SER A 165 -13.65 -18.26 2.34
N ALA A 166 -12.37 -18.20 2.74
CA ALA A 166 -11.24 -18.26 1.83
C ALA A 166 -11.14 -19.65 1.20
N ASP A 167 -10.76 -19.73 -0.08
CA ASP A 167 -10.57 -21.01 -0.78
C ASP A 167 -9.32 -21.79 -0.31
N LYS A 168 -8.34 -21.08 0.26
CA LYS A 168 -7.13 -21.61 0.91
C LYS A 168 -6.27 -22.44 -0.05
N ASN A 169 -6.15 -21.98 -1.30
CA ASN A 169 -5.51 -22.74 -2.37
C ASN A 169 -3.97 -22.53 -2.44
N GLY A 170 -3.41 -21.57 -1.70
CA GLY A 170 -1.99 -21.30 -1.66
C GLY A 170 -1.43 -20.69 -2.94
N LYS A 171 -2.27 -20.02 -3.73
CA LYS A 171 -1.92 -19.25 -4.92
C LYS A 171 -2.54 -17.86 -4.83
N LEU A 172 -1.70 -16.82 -4.92
CA LEU A 172 -2.14 -15.43 -4.87
C LEU A 172 -3.03 -15.13 -6.09
N ASP A 173 -4.35 -15.07 -5.88
CA ASP A 173 -5.32 -14.93 -6.95
C ASP A 173 -5.74 -13.47 -7.16
N PHE A 174 -5.52 -12.95 -8.37
CA PHE A 174 -5.96 -11.60 -8.72
C PHE A 174 -7.46 -11.57 -9.06
N PRO A 175 -8.17 -10.47 -8.76
CA PRO A 175 -7.66 -9.21 -8.22
C PRO A 175 -7.36 -9.29 -6.71
N ILE A 176 -6.34 -8.55 -6.25
CA ILE A 176 -6.24 -8.23 -4.81
C ILE A 176 -7.37 -7.25 -4.49
N VAL A 177 -8.17 -7.54 -3.45
CA VAL A 177 -9.38 -6.78 -3.14
C VAL A 177 -9.23 -5.82 -1.96
N SER A 178 -8.30 -6.08 -1.05
CA SER A 178 -7.97 -5.19 0.06
C SER A 178 -6.53 -5.37 0.51
N PHE A 179 -6.00 -4.38 1.23
CA PHE A 179 -4.75 -4.50 1.98
C PHE A 179 -4.96 -4.09 3.43
N GLN A 180 -4.06 -4.50 4.32
CA GLN A 180 -4.00 -4.03 5.70
C GLN A 180 -2.57 -3.86 6.20
N PHE A 181 -2.36 -2.83 7.01
CA PHE A 181 -1.17 -2.69 7.85
C PHE A 181 -1.43 -3.32 9.22
N GLU A 182 -0.47 -4.07 9.74
CA GLU A 182 -0.55 -4.75 11.03
C GLU A 182 0.76 -4.59 11.79
N PRO A 183 0.86 -3.61 12.71
CA PRO A 183 1.92 -3.59 13.70
C PRO A 183 1.87 -4.89 14.53
N LEU A 184 2.96 -5.66 14.52
CA LEU A 184 2.98 -6.97 15.16
C LEU A 184 3.08 -6.88 16.70
N PRO A 185 2.66 -7.92 17.43
CA PRO A 185 2.71 -7.98 18.89
C PRO A 185 4.06 -7.60 19.51
N ASP A 186 4.02 -7.27 20.80
CA ASP A 186 5.18 -6.82 21.58
C ASP A 186 5.79 -5.51 21.05
N SER A 187 4.93 -4.59 20.60
CA SER A 187 5.33 -3.29 20.07
C SER A 187 4.31 -2.20 20.40
N SER A 188 4.76 -0.94 20.38
CA SER A 188 3.90 0.23 20.58
C SER A 188 4.54 1.43 19.92
N GLY A 189 3.75 2.37 19.43
CA GLY A 189 4.27 3.61 18.87
C GLY A 189 3.31 4.25 17.90
N THR A 190 3.89 5.00 16.96
CA THR A 190 3.16 5.69 15.90
C THR A 190 3.81 5.36 14.57
N TYR A 191 3.03 4.94 13.58
CA TYR A 191 3.45 4.84 12.19
C TYR A 191 2.66 5.78 11.31
N TYR A 192 3.26 6.16 10.18
CA TYR A 192 2.61 6.92 9.13
C TYR A 192 2.77 6.17 7.82
N PHE A 193 1.68 6.06 7.08
CA PHE A 193 1.67 5.46 5.74
C PHE A 193 1.05 6.42 4.74
N ASP A 194 1.51 6.35 3.51
CA ASP A 194 1.07 7.25 2.45
C ASP A 194 1.28 6.59 1.08
N THR A 195 0.54 7.03 0.07
CA THR A 195 0.80 6.77 -1.35
C THR A 195 0.99 5.28 -1.65
N VAL A 196 -0.10 4.52 -1.64
CA VAL A 196 -0.14 3.11 -2.03
C VAL A 196 -0.30 3.03 -3.55
N GLU A 197 0.59 2.29 -4.19
CA GLU A 197 0.69 2.19 -5.65
C GLU A 197 0.93 0.76 -6.10
N LEU A 198 0.46 0.40 -7.30
CA LEU A 198 0.91 -0.80 -8.00
C LEU A 198 2.13 -0.47 -8.87
N VAL A 199 3.18 -1.26 -8.71
CA VAL A 199 4.47 -1.09 -9.40
C VAL A 199 4.46 -1.90 -10.69
N LYS A 200 4.78 -1.25 -11.82
CA LYS A 200 4.82 -1.91 -13.12
C LYS A 200 5.95 -2.92 -13.24
N LYS A 201 5.73 -3.95 -14.07
CA LYS A 201 6.74 -4.93 -14.48
C LYS A 201 7.86 -4.32 -15.33
#